data_AF-A0A5C2FJR8-F1
#
_entry.id   AF-A0A5C2FJR8-F1
#
_cell.length_a   1.000
_cell.length_b   1.000
_cell.length_c   1.000
_cell.angle_alpha   90.00
_cell.angle_beta   90.00
_cell.angle_gamma   90.00
#
_symmetry.space_group_name_H-M   'P 1'
#
loop_
_entity.id
_entity.type
_entity.pdbx_description
1 polymer ?
#
loop_
_entity_poly.entity_id
_entity_poly.type
_entity_poly.pdbx_seq_one_letter_code
_entity_poly.pdbx_strand_id
1 'polypeptide(L)'
;MKKPDSHIDENVFVYGRVTQFDSATGPCTFRADLSHAHVGKYDYEHNSMFTAGDGLVDCKVLDDIVAEDIVQITATVTGSLSYDTTIGGSTTVPQFQVVKIKRL
;
A
#
# COMPACT_ATOMS: atom_id res chain seq x y z
N MET A 1 10.41 -2.19 -16.88
CA MET A 1 9.96 -3.03 -15.75
C MET A 1 10.24 -2.24 -14.47
N LYS A 2 9.23 -2.03 -13.62
CA LYS A 2 9.44 -1.45 -12.28
C LYS A 2 10.26 -2.46 -11.46
N LYS A 3 11.31 -2.02 -10.75
CA LYS A 3 12.24 -2.89 -10.01
C LYS A 3 12.19 -2.59 -8.49
N PRO A 4 11.06 -2.84 -7.81
CA PRO A 4 10.97 -2.54 -6.38
C PRO A 4 12.01 -3.35 -5.56
N ASP A 5 12.39 -4.54 -6.02
CA ASP A 5 13.40 -5.37 -5.34
C ASP A 5 14.80 -4.73 -5.29
N SER A 6 15.12 -3.79 -6.18
CA SER A 6 16.40 -3.05 -6.10
C SER A 6 16.38 -1.92 -5.07
N HIS A 7 15.24 -1.68 -4.44
CA HIS A 7 15.01 -0.61 -3.47
C HIS A 7 14.64 -1.14 -2.09
N ILE A 8 14.78 -2.45 -1.83
CA ILE A 8 14.51 -3.04 -0.52
C ILE A 8 15.28 -2.27 0.57
N ASP A 9 14.63 -2.08 1.72
CA ASP A 9 15.10 -1.29 2.87
C ASP A 9 15.15 0.23 2.67
N GLU A 10 14.82 0.75 1.48
CA GLU A 10 14.67 2.18 1.28
C GLU A 10 13.39 2.71 1.95
N ASN A 11 13.53 3.84 2.65
CA ASN A 11 12.39 4.55 3.23
C ASN A 11 11.87 5.58 2.24
N VAL A 12 10.58 5.47 1.92
CA VAL A 12 9.88 6.34 0.97
C VAL A 12 8.78 7.13 1.65
N PHE A 13 8.46 8.26 1.04
CA PHE A 13 7.35 9.11 1.38
C PHE A 13 6.44 9.25 0.17
N VAL A 14 5.19 8.82 0.28
CA VAL A 14 4.24 8.74 -0.83
C VAL A 14 2.85 9.19 -0.41
N TYR A 15 2.04 9.58 -1.39
CA TYR A 15 0.62 9.82 -1.23
C TYR A 15 -0.15 8.70 -1.91
N GLY A 16 -1.29 8.31 -1.34
CA GLY A 16 -2.11 7.26 -1.93
C GLY A 16 -3.59 7.40 -1.65
N ARG A 17 -4.40 6.77 -2.51
CA ARG A 17 -5.81 6.50 -2.24
C ARG A 17 -5.98 5.02 -1.91
N VAL A 18 -6.56 4.73 -0.76
CA VAL A 18 -6.86 3.36 -0.34
C VAL A 18 -7.96 2.81 -1.25
N THR A 19 -7.65 1.76 -2.02
CA THR A 19 -8.58 1.15 -2.98
C THR A 19 -9.19 -0.15 -2.45
N GLN A 20 -8.50 -0.81 -1.52
CA GLN A 20 -9.00 -2.01 -0.87
C GLN A 20 -8.49 -2.07 0.57
N PHE A 21 -9.42 -2.16 1.52
CA PHE A 21 -9.10 -2.43 2.91
C PHE A 21 -10.29 -3.18 3.52
N ASP A 22 -10.32 -4.49 3.29
CA ASP A 22 -11.44 -5.35 3.62
C ASP A 22 -10.96 -6.70 4.16
N SER A 23 -11.89 -7.59 4.47
CA SER A 23 -11.56 -8.91 5.01
C SER A 23 -10.71 -9.78 4.08
N ALA A 24 -10.66 -9.50 2.78
CA ALA A 24 -9.84 -10.26 1.84
C ALA A 24 -8.36 -9.92 1.95
N THR A 25 -8.00 -8.69 2.32
CA THR A 25 -6.60 -8.30 2.58
C THR A 25 -6.17 -8.58 4.02
N GLY A 26 -7.13 -8.71 4.94
CA GLY A 26 -6.87 -8.86 6.37
C GLY A 26 -6.72 -7.50 7.07
N PRO A 27 -6.64 -7.50 8.41
CA PRO A 27 -6.75 -6.27 9.20
C PRO A 27 -5.52 -5.35 9.07
N CYS A 28 -4.37 -5.89 8.69
CA CYS A 28 -3.10 -5.19 8.70
C CYS A 28 -2.52 -4.92 7.32
N THR A 29 -3.26 -5.26 6.27
CA THR A 29 -2.82 -5.10 4.89
C THR A 29 -3.90 -4.39 4.09
N PHE A 30 -3.50 -3.42 3.27
CA PHE A 30 -4.38 -2.70 2.37
C PHE A 30 -3.72 -2.47 1.01
N ARG A 31 -4.56 -2.25 0.00
CA ARG A 31 -4.15 -1.86 -1.34
C ARG A 31 -4.38 -0.36 -1.53
N ALA A 32 -3.40 0.32 -2.11
CA ALA A 32 -3.54 1.73 -2.46
C ALA A 32 -2.91 2.01 -3.83
N ASP A 33 -3.52 2.95 -4.53
CA ASP A 33 -2.89 3.56 -5.71
C ASP A 33 -2.06 4.75 -5.25
N LEU A 34 -0.83 4.87 -5.74
CA LEU A 34 0.14 5.87 -5.29
C LEU A 34 0.42 6.98 -6.31
N SER A 35 0.90 8.10 -5.78
CA SER A 35 1.53 9.19 -6.49
C SER A 35 2.68 9.78 -5.65
N HIS A 36 3.64 10.41 -6.32
CA HIS A 36 4.75 11.12 -5.68
C HIS A 36 4.29 12.43 -5.01
N ALA A 37 3.08 12.91 -5.33
CA ALA A 37 2.51 14.14 -4.82
C ALA A 37 1.03 13.95 -4.43
N HIS A 38 0.52 14.87 -3.62
CA HIS A 38 -0.91 14.96 -3.37
C HIS A 38 -1.60 15.49 -4.63
N VAL A 39 -2.43 14.65 -5.25
CA VAL A 39 -3.07 14.89 -6.55
C VAL A 39 -4.59 14.76 -6.44
N GLY A 40 -5.31 14.98 -7.54
CA GLY A 40 -6.75 14.78 -7.59
C GLY A 40 -7.12 13.35 -7.19
N LYS A 41 -8.33 13.16 -6.67
CA LYS A 41 -8.79 11.89 -6.06
C LYS A 41 -8.54 10.65 -6.92
N TYR A 42 -8.57 10.80 -8.25
CA TYR A 42 -8.46 9.70 -9.21
C TYR A 42 -7.12 9.68 -9.97
N ASP A 43 -6.17 10.54 -9.62
CA ASP A 43 -4.90 10.71 -10.33
C ASP A 43 -3.74 9.92 -9.67
N TYR A 44 -4.09 8.93 -8.83
CA TYR A 44 -3.15 7.98 -8.25
C TYR A 44 -3.07 6.76 -9.17
N GLU A 45 -1.89 6.48 -9.71
CA GLU A 45 -1.76 5.55 -10.85
C GLU A 45 -0.93 4.30 -10.53
N HIS A 46 -0.37 4.22 -9.33
CA HIS A 46 0.59 3.16 -8.99
C HIS A 46 0.05 2.24 -7.91
N ASN A 47 -0.65 1.20 -8.36
CA ASN A 47 -1.14 0.12 -7.49
C ASN A 47 0.01 -0.51 -6.69
N SER A 48 -0.19 -0.60 -5.38
CA SER A 48 0.80 -1.01 -4.38
C SER A 48 0.14 -1.68 -3.19
N MET A 49 0.91 -2.53 -2.51
CA MET A 49 0.46 -3.24 -1.31
C MET A 49 1.22 -2.75 -0.08
N PHE A 50 0.47 -2.51 0.99
CA PHE A 50 1.01 -2.03 2.26
C PHE A 50 0.65 -2.98 3.38
N THR A 51 1.64 -3.33 4.19
CA THR A 51 1.46 -4.10 5.42
C THR A 51 1.93 -3.26 6.60
N ALA A 52 1.20 -3.28 7.70
CA ALA A 52 1.57 -2.63 8.95
C ALA A 52 1.79 -3.66 10.06
N GLY A 53 2.63 -3.32 11.03
CA GLY A 53 2.90 -4.19 12.17
C GLY A 53 3.51 -5.53 11.76
N ASP A 54 3.02 -6.60 12.39
CA ASP A 54 3.33 -7.98 12.07
C ASP A 54 2.52 -8.55 10.89
N GLY A 55 1.65 -7.74 10.28
CA GLY A 55 0.77 -8.14 9.20
C GLY A 55 -0.43 -9.01 9.60
N LEU A 56 -0.62 -9.26 10.91
CA LEU A 56 -1.67 -10.15 11.43
C LEU A 56 -2.61 -9.45 12.41
N VAL A 57 -2.08 -8.84 13.47
CA VAL A 57 -2.89 -8.25 14.56
C VAL A 57 -2.33 -6.96 15.14
N ASP A 58 -1.03 -6.69 15.00
CA ASP A 58 -0.39 -5.51 15.61
C ASP A 58 -0.31 -4.31 14.66
N CYS A 59 -1.44 -3.88 14.11
CA CYS A 59 -1.50 -2.82 13.09
C CYS A 59 -2.33 -1.61 13.50
N LYS A 60 -2.25 -1.20 14.77
CA LYS A 60 -2.97 -0.04 15.32
C LYS A 60 -2.79 1.26 14.53
N VAL A 61 -1.68 1.38 13.80
CA VAL A 61 -1.42 2.53 12.92
C VAL A 61 -2.47 2.66 11.79
N LEU A 62 -3.23 1.59 11.52
CA LEU A 62 -4.28 1.55 10.49
C LEU A 62 -5.71 1.69 11.06
N ASP A 63 -5.89 1.79 12.39
CA ASP A 63 -7.23 1.73 13.03
C ASP A 63 -8.21 2.80 12.50
N ASP A 64 -7.69 3.96 12.07
CA ASP A 64 -8.48 5.08 11.55
C ASP A 64 -8.49 5.19 10.00
N ILE A 65 -7.94 4.21 9.30
CA ILE A 65 -7.82 4.21 7.84
C ILE A 65 -8.88 3.29 7.24
N VAL A 66 -9.61 3.77 6.24
CA VAL A 66 -10.63 2.98 5.54
C VAL A 66 -10.45 3.06 4.03
N ALA A 67 -11.17 2.22 3.29
CA ALA A 67 -11.25 2.33 1.84
C ALA A 67 -11.73 3.73 1.42
N GLU A 68 -11.24 4.21 0.28
CA GLU A 68 -11.45 5.55 -0.28
C GLU A 68 -10.71 6.71 0.39
N ASP A 69 -10.04 6.50 1.53
CA ASP A 69 -9.23 7.53 2.16
C ASP A 69 -8.06 7.96 1.27
N ILE A 70 -7.77 9.25 1.27
CA ILE A 70 -6.51 9.80 0.77
C ILE A 70 -5.55 9.87 1.95
N VAL A 71 -4.37 9.29 1.80
CA VAL A 71 -3.41 9.10 2.87
C VAL A 71 -2.03 9.58 2.47
N GLN A 72 -1.28 10.02 3.47
CA GLN A 72 0.16 10.27 3.38
C GLN A 72 0.88 9.15 4.13
N ILE A 73 1.82 8.48 3.47
CA ILE A 73 2.47 7.27 3.99
C ILE A 73 3.99 7.46 3.99
N THR A 74 4.61 7.17 5.14
CA THR A 74 6.04 6.85 5.24
C THR A 74 6.16 5.35 5.38
N ALA A 75 6.91 4.72 4.48
CA ALA A 75 7.01 3.27 4.43
C ALA A 75 8.40 2.82 3.99
N THR A 76 8.76 1.60 4.34
CA THR A 76 9.97 0.93 3.88
C THR A 76 9.60 -0.01 2.74
N VAL A 77 10.35 0.01 1.64
CA VAL A 77 10.16 -0.93 0.53
C VAL A 77 10.56 -2.33 0.99
N THR A 78 9.69 -3.31 0.81
CA THR A 78 9.97 -4.72 1.13
C THR A 78 10.14 -5.60 -0.12
N GLY A 79 10.05 -5.00 -1.31
CA GLY A 79 10.22 -5.67 -2.60
C GLY A 79 8.94 -5.69 -3.42
N SER A 80 8.69 -6.79 -4.12
CA SER A 80 7.49 -7.02 -4.91
C SER A 80 6.64 -8.17 -4.36
N LEU A 81 5.32 -8.05 -4.55
CA LEU A 81 4.35 -9.10 -4.28
C LEU A 81 3.67 -9.49 -5.59
N SER A 82 3.75 -10.78 -5.92
CA SER A 82 2.99 -11.39 -7.02
C SER A 82 1.79 -12.15 -6.48
N TYR A 83 0.60 -11.92 -7.04
CA TYR A 83 -0.62 -12.61 -6.65
C TYR A 83 -1.54 -12.88 -7.84
N ASP A 84 -2.31 -13.95 -7.74
CA ASP A 84 -3.33 -14.30 -8.72
C ASP A 84 -4.57 -13.43 -8.57
N THR A 85 -5.11 -13.00 -9.70
CA THR A 85 -6.34 -12.23 -9.81
C THR A 85 -7.54 -13.14 -10.00
N THR A 86 -8.70 -12.69 -9.56
CA THR A 86 -9.96 -13.46 -9.61
C THR A 86 -10.46 -13.76 -11.02
N ILE A 87 -10.02 -12.99 -12.03
CA ILE A 87 -10.43 -13.16 -13.45
C ILE A 87 -9.46 -14.09 -14.20
N GLY A 88 -8.44 -14.63 -13.52
CA GLY A 88 -7.41 -15.46 -14.12
C GLY A 88 -6.25 -14.62 -14.66
N GLY A 89 -5.10 -14.72 -14.01
CA GLY A 89 -3.88 -14.00 -14.33
C GLY A 89 -3.13 -13.60 -13.06
N SER A 90 -1.81 -13.41 -13.14
CA SER A 90 -0.99 -12.93 -12.04
C SER A 90 -0.68 -11.45 -12.23
N THR A 91 -0.63 -10.70 -11.14
CA THR A 91 -0.12 -9.33 -11.12
C THR A 91 1.02 -9.21 -10.13
N THR A 92 1.97 -8.31 -10.41
CA THR A 92 3.12 -8.03 -9.55
C THR A 92 3.12 -6.55 -9.20
N VAL A 93 3.09 -6.24 -7.91
CA VAL A 93 3.06 -4.86 -7.39
C VAL A 93 4.19 -4.63 -6.40
N PRO A 94 4.63 -3.37 -6.20
CA PRO A 94 5.50 -3.05 -5.07
C PRO A 94 4.81 -3.34 -3.75
N GLN A 95 5.59 -3.82 -2.78
CA GLN A 95 5.16 -4.06 -1.41
C GLN A 95 5.96 -3.19 -0.45
N PHE A 96 5.26 -2.68 0.56
CA PHE A 96 5.81 -1.75 1.53
C PHE A 96 5.39 -2.12 2.96
N GLN A 97 6.29 -1.87 3.92
CA GLN A 97 6.01 -1.88 5.35
C GLN A 97 5.69 -0.46 5.82
N VAL A 98 4.51 -0.24 6.39
CA VAL A 98 4.10 1.06 6.92
C VAL A 98 4.90 1.40 8.18
N VAL A 99 5.56 2.56 8.16
CA VAL A 99 6.23 3.16 9.32
C VAL A 99 5.29 4.20 9.97
N LYS A 100 4.65 5.02 9.14
CA LYS A 100 3.70 6.04 9.58
C LYS A 100 2.66 6.30 8.49
N ILE A 101 1.40 6.45 8.88
CA ILE A 101 0.32 6.85 7.97
C ILE A 101 -0.57 7.89 8.65
N LYS A 102 -1.17 8.76 7.83
CA LYS A 102 -2.26 9.65 8.26
C LYS A 102 -3.21 9.89 7.09
N ARG A 103 -4.50 10.06 7.41
CA ARG A 103 -5.51 10.54 6.47
C ARG A 103 -5.33 12.04 6.20
N LEU A 104 -5.59 12.48 4.97
CA LEU A 104 -5.54 13.87 4.51
C LEU A 104 -6.95 14.46 4.34
#